data_AF-A0A528EUS2-F1
#
_entry.id   AF-A0A528EUS2-F1
#
_cell.length_a   1.000
_cell.length_b   1.000
_cell.length_c   1.000
_cell.angle_alpha   90.00
_cell.angle_beta   90.00
_cell.angle_gamma   90.00
#
_symmetry.space_group_name_H-M   'P 1'
#
loop_
_entity.id
_entity.type
_entity.pdbx_description
1 polymer ?
#
loop_
_entity_poly.entity_id
_entity_poly.type
_entity_poly.pdbx_seq_one_letter_code
_entity_poly.pdbx_strand_id
1 'polypeptide(L)' 'LRFLAPVKTGARIRTRFVLADVKVRPSGWVQTAHDVTIEIEGSKKPALTARWLTLTLIERQPEAA' A
#
# COMPACT_ATOMS: atom_id res chain seq x y z
N LEU A 1 -7.21 7.59 5.61
CA LEU A 1 -6.07 8.37 5.09
C LEU A 1 -5.83 9.55 6.02
N ARG A 2 -4.58 9.79 6.46
CA ARG A 2 -4.21 10.95 7.30
C ARG A 2 -2.92 11.58 6.77
N PHE A 3 -2.93 12.89 6.60
CA PHE A 3 -1.76 13.71 6.30
C PHE A 3 -1.28 14.35 7.59
N LEU A 4 -0.04 14.07 7.99
CA LEU A 4 0.51 14.44 9.30
C LEU A 4 1.60 15.53 9.20
N ALA A 5 2.29 15.62 8.05
CA ALA A 5 3.27 16.66 7.77
C ALA A 5 3.34 16.95 6.25
N PRO A 6 3.55 18.21 5.84
CA PRO A 6 3.74 18.54 4.44
C PRO A 6 5.08 18.04 3.92
N VAL A 7 5.11 17.57 2.66
CA VAL A 7 6.34 17.19 1.96
C VAL A 7 6.78 18.38 1.11
N LYS A 8 7.96 18.94 1.42
CA LYS A 8 8.53 20.04 0.63
C LYS A 8 9.08 19.51 -0.69
N THR A 9 9.03 20.31 -1.76
CA THR A 9 9.65 19.98 -3.04
C THR A 9 11.13 19.65 -2.87
N GLY A 10 11.60 18.60 -3.55
CA GLY A 10 12.98 18.12 -3.45
C GLY A 10 13.27 17.27 -2.20
N ALA A 11 12.32 17.12 -1.28
CA ALA A 11 12.49 16.23 -0.15
C ALA A 11 12.51 14.76 -0.59
N ARG A 12 13.37 13.97 0.05
CA ARG A 12 13.41 12.52 -0.11
C ARG A 12 12.39 11.87 0.82
N ILE A 13 11.62 10.94 0.28
CA ILE A 13 10.64 10.16 1.04
C ILE A 13 10.98 8.68 1.00
N ARG A 14 10.57 7.96 2.05
CA ARG A 14 10.61 6.50 2.09
C ARG A 14 9.25 5.99 2.50
N THR A 15 8.74 5.01 1.77
CA THR A 15 7.47 4.38 2.09
C THR A 15 7.67 3.00 2.68
N ARG A 16 6.91 2.69 3.74
CA ARG A 16 6.80 1.37 4.34
C ARG A 16 5.41 0.82 4.04
N PHE A 17 5.36 -0.33 3.40
CA PHE A 17 4.13 -1.07 3.13
C PHE A 17 4.11 -2.33 4.00
N VAL A 18 2.98 -2.59 4.64
CA VAL A 18 2.67 -3.85 5.31
C VAL A 18 1.43 -4.42 4.67
N LEU A 19 1.52 -5.62 4.10
CA LEU A 19 0.35 -6.34 3.61
C LEU A 19 -0.48 -6.79 4.80
N ALA A 20 -1.60 -6.13 5.01
CA ALA A 20 -2.37 -6.25 6.24
C ALA A 20 -3.68 -7.02 6.06
N ASP A 21 -4.15 -7.22 4.83
CA ASP A 21 -5.24 -8.14 4.50
C ASP A 21 -5.17 -8.55 3.02
N VAL A 22 -5.57 -9.78 2.72
CA VAL A 22 -5.74 -10.31 1.37
C VAL A 22 -7.06 -11.07 1.33
N LYS A 23 -7.94 -10.67 0.41
CA LYS A 23 -9.22 -11.33 0.15
C LYS A 23 -9.27 -11.79 -1.29
N VAL A 24 -9.09 -13.09 -1.47
CA VAL A 24 -9.26 -13.76 -2.77
C VAL A 24 -10.73 -14.06 -2.99
N ARG A 25 -11.27 -13.67 -4.15
CA ARG A 25 -12.65 -13.93 -4.55
C ARG A 25 -12.67 -15.07 -5.59
N PRO A 26 -13.69 -15.95 -5.58
CA PRO A 26 -13.80 -17.04 -6.57
C PRO A 26 -13.76 -16.58 -8.03
N SER A 27 -14.14 -15.33 -8.29
CA SER A 27 -14.12 -14.68 -9.60
C SER A 27 -12.73 -14.34 -10.14
N GLY A 28 -11.64 -14.69 -9.45
CA GLY A 28 -10.26 -14.31 -9.83
C GLY A 28 -9.83 -12.91 -9.38
N TRP A 29 -10.72 -12.17 -8.72
CA TRP A 29 -10.40 -10.88 -8.13
C TRP A 29 -9.72 -11.06 -6.79
N VAL A 30 -8.61 -10.35 -6.58
CA VAL A 30 -7.89 -10.30 -5.31
C VAL A 30 -7.91 -8.87 -4.79
N GLN A 31 -8.51 -8.68 -3.63
CA GLN A 31 -8.44 -7.42 -2.90
C GLN A 31 -7.30 -7.49 -1.89
N THR A 32 -6.37 -6.55 -1.96
CA THR A 32 -5.29 -6.39 -0.97
C THR A 32 -5.50 -5.10 -0.20
N ALA A 33 -5.15 -5.13 1.08
CA ALA A 33 -5.08 -3.94 1.91
C ALA A 33 -3.68 -3.80 2.48
N HIS A 34 -3.04 -2.67 2.19
CA HIS A 34 -1.72 -2.35 2.72
C HIS A 34 -1.83 -1.25 3.76
N ASP A 35 -1.22 -1.44 4.92
CA ASP A 35 -0.96 -0.33 5.83
C ASP A 35 0.30 0.37 5.34
N VAL A 36 0.16 1.67 5.07
CA VAL A 36 1.16 2.50 4.39
C VAL A 36 1.56 3.63 5.30
N THR A 37 2.87 3.77 5.51
CA THR A 37 3.47 4.94 6.16
C THR A 37 4.50 5.56 5.23
N ILE A 38 4.34 6.84 4.93
CA ILE A 38 5.31 7.63 4.15
C ILE A 38 6.09 8.50 5.12
N GLU A 39 7.40 8.27 5.19
CA GLU A 39 8.36 9.00 6.02
C GLU A 39 9.10 10.04 5.16
N ILE A 40 9.48 11.16 5.75
CA ILE A 40 10.34 12.18 5.12
C ILE A 40 11.73 12.07 5.76
N GLU A 41 12.79 12.07 4.97
CA GLU A 41 14.16 12.04 5.48
C GLU A 41 14.41 13.19 6.48
N GLY A 42 14.96 12.85 7.66
CA GLY A 42 15.23 13.81 8.74
C GLY A 42 14.01 14.29 9.54
N SER A 43 12.79 13.86 9.20
CA SER A 43 11.57 14.21 9.96
C SER A 43 11.25 13.20 11.05
N LYS A 44 10.86 13.68 12.24
CA LYS A 44 10.34 12.84 13.33
C LYS A 44 8.90 12.39 13.11
N LYS A 45 8.13 13.12 12.30
CA LYS A 45 6.74 12.81 11.97
C LYS A 45 6.64 12.30 10.52
N PRO A 46 5.87 11.23 10.26
CA PRO A 46 5.61 10.81 8.89
C PRO A 46 4.80 11.87 8.13
N ALA A 47 4.89 11.85 6.81
CA ALA A 47 4.05 12.66 5.93
C ALA A 47 2.60 12.16 5.92
N LEU A 48 2.44 10.85 5.80
CA LEU A 48 1.14 10.20 5.57
C LEU A 48 1.10 8.83 6.23
N THR A 49 -0.06 8.51 6.78
CA THR A 49 -0.44 7.14 7.17
C THR A 49 -1.79 6.79 6.56
N ALA A 50 -1.92 5.62 5.96
CA ALA A 50 -3.16 5.18 5.33
C ALA A 50 -3.30 3.66 5.31
N ARG A 51 -4.54 3.20 5.07
CA ARG A 51 -4.80 1.86 4.56
C ARG A 51 -5.14 1.98 3.07
N TRP A 52 -4.26 1.43 2.23
CA TRP A 52 -4.38 1.44 0.78
C TRP A 52 -5.06 0.16 0.32
N LEU A 53 -6.22 0.29 -0.31
CA LEU A 53 -6.95 -0.84 -0.90
C LEU A 53 -6.64 -0.95 -2.40
N THR A 54 -6.23 -2.12 -2.84
CA THR A 54 -6.02 -2.42 -4.26
C THR A 54 -6.88 -3.62 -4.64
N LEU A 55 -7.58 -3.53 -5.76
CA LEU A 55 -8.33 -4.65 -6.34
C LEU A 55 -7.65 -5.03 -7.67
N THR A 56 -7.17 -6.26 -7.76
CA THR A 56 -6.43 -6.76 -8.91
C THR A 56 -7.11 -8.01 -9.44
N LEU A 57 -7.32 -8.09 -10.75
CA LEU A 57 -7.73 -9.32 -11.41
C LEU A 57 -6.49 -10.16 -11.66
N ILE A 58 -6.45 -11.37 -11.09
CA ILE A 58 -5.37 -12.32 -11.34
C ILE A 58 -5.96 -13.43 -12.19
N GLU A 59 -5.47 -13.55 -13.42
CA GLU A 59 -5.80 -14.69 -14.28
C GLU A 59 -5.26 -15.96 -13.60
N ARG A 60 -6.15 -16.92 -13.38
CA ARG A 60 -5.76 -18.20 -12.79
C ARG A 60 -5.02 -18.98 -13.88
N GLN A 61 -3.71 -19.18 -13.71
CA GLN A 61 -3.01 -20.12 -14.59
C GLN A 61 -3.64 -21.51 -14.42
N PRO A 62 -3.94 -22.22 -15.53
CA PRO A 62 -4.37 -23.60 -15.43
C PRO A 62 -3.30 -24.38 -14.67
N GLU A 63 -3.74 -25.17 -13.69
CA GLU A 63 -2.89 -26.04 -12.90
C GLU A 63 -2.11 -26.91 -13.88
N ALA A 64 -0.77 -26.83 -13.85
CA ALA A 64 0.05 -27.63 -14.75
C ALA A 64 -0.23 -29.11 -14.45
N ALA A 65 -0.85 -29.79 -15.42
CA ALA A 65 -1.18 -31.21 -15.38
C ALA A 65 0.09 -32.07 -15.46
#